data_AF-A0A8X6L6E6-F1
#
_entry.id   AF-A0A8X6L6E6-F1
#
_cell.length_a   1.000
_cell.length_b   1.000
_cell.length_c   1.000
_cell.angle_alpha   90.00
_cell.angle_beta   90.00
_cell.angle_gamma   90.00
#
_symmetry.space_group_name_H-M   'P 1'
#
loop_
_entity.id
_entity.type
_entity.pdbx_description
1 polymer ?
#
loop_
_entity_poly.entity_id
_entity_poly.type
_entity_poly.pdbx_seq_one_letter_code
_entity_poly.pdbx_strand_id
1 'polypeptide(L)'
;MFLGESHSYSVPDIDELDSQKLAKRIKYRRKLFNDLRQRFRREYLSELIQKSNEKLSRAPEVGEIVLIGDDNKKRLFWPMAKIIELIPGRDGKIRTVKLKTQHGTVLRPVQRVYPLEIRTNENCVTEEVAGEGNQIRKGVQMSCQHLIM
;
A
#
# COMPACT_ATOMS: atom_id res chain seq x y z
N MET A 1 -33.17 -54.14 -4.70
CA MET A 1 -32.32 -54.12 -3.49
C MET A 1 -30.88 -54.19 -3.95
N PHE A 2 -30.10 -53.12 -3.82
CA PHE A 2 -28.66 -53.13 -4.13
C PHE A 2 -27.92 -52.73 -2.84
N LEU A 3 -27.55 -53.73 -2.04
CA LEU A 3 -26.58 -53.55 -0.97
C LEU A 3 -25.21 -53.63 -1.64
N GLY A 4 -24.64 -52.49 -1.98
CA GLY A 4 -23.24 -52.42 -2.38
C GLY A 4 -22.37 -52.82 -1.20
N GLU A 5 -21.63 -53.91 -1.33
CA GLU A 5 -20.62 -54.32 -0.36
C GLU A 5 -19.63 -53.17 -0.16
N SER A 6 -19.40 -52.81 1.09
CA SER A 6 -18.42 -51.80 1.46
C SER A 6 -17.03 -52.40 1.24
N HIS A 7 -16.45 -52.18 0.06
CA HIS A 7 -15.05 -52.52 -0.14
C HIS A 7 -14.23 -51.57 0.75
N SER A 8 -13.69 -52.09 1.86
CA SER A 8 -12.71 -51.35 2.65
C SER A 8 -11.43 -51.29 1.83
N TYR A 9 -11.14 -50.13 1.25
CA TYR A 9 -9.84 -49.87 0.65
C TYR A 9 -8.83 -49.67 1.78
N SER A 10 -8.16 -50.73 2.21
CA SER A 10 -6.97 -50.60 3.06
C SER A 10 -5.84 -50.04 2.20
N VAL A 11 -5.32 -48.88 2.58
CA VAL A 11 -4.15 -48.27 1.96
C VAL A 11 -2.92 -48.70 2.78
N PRO A 12 -2.15 -49.71 2.33
CA PRO A 12 -1.08 -50.33 3.14
C PRO A 12 0.05 -49.35 3.49
N ASP A 13 0.23 -48.27 2.70
CA ASP A 13 1.19 -47.20 2.98
C ASP A 13 0.93 -46.51 4.34
N ILE A 14 -0.33 -46.51 4.83
CA ILE A 14 -0.71 -45.87 6.09
C ILE A 14 -0.21 -46.69 7.29
N ASP A 15 -0.19 -48.02 7.18
CA ASP A 15 0.23 -48.92 8.27
C ASP A 15 1.76 -49.01 8.38
N GLU A 16 2.51 -48.66 7.32
CA GLU A 16 3.97 -48.62 7.32
C GLU A 16 4.56 -47.25 7.78
N LEU A 17 3.69 -46.25 7.96
CA LEU A 17 4.01 -44.91 8.45
C LEU A 17 4.16 -44.90 9.97
N ASP A 18 5.35 -45.27 10.45
CA ASP A 18 5.72 -45.08 11.85
C ASP A 18 5.60 -43.58 12.25
N SER A 19 4.84 -43.34 13.32
CA SER A 19 4.65 -42.02 13.94
C SER A 19 5.96 -41.27 14.15
N GLN A 20 7.05 -41.98 14.49
CA GLN A 20 8.37 -41.37 14.67
C GLN A 20 8.99 -40.90 13.35
N LYS A 21 8.81 -41.64 12.25
CA LYS A 21 9.27 -41.25 10.90
C LYS A 21 8.52 -40.01 10.42
N LEU A 22 7.20 -39.95 10.64
CA LEU A 22 6.40 -38.77 10.29
C LEU A 22 6.81 -37.55 11.12
N ALA A 23 6.99 -37.70 12.43
CA ALA A 23 7.46 -36.63 13.31
C ALA A 23 8.83 -36.09 12.89
N LYS A 24 9.78 -36.98 12.54
CA LYS A 24 11.09 -36.61 11.98
C LYS A 24 10.95 -35.79 10.70
N ARG A 25 10.10 -36.23 9.76
CA ARG A 25 9.89 -35.52 8.48
C ARG A 25 9.22 -34.16 8.67
N ILE A 26 8.24 -34.05 9.57
CA ILE A 26 7.62 -32.77 9.92
C ILE A 26 8.63 -31.83 10.57
N LYS A 27 9.46 -32.32 11.50
CA LYS A 27 10.53 -31.54 12.14
C LYS A 27 11.54 -31.02 11.10
N TYR A 28 11.93 -31.87 10.15
CA TYR A 28 12.83 -31.49 9.06
C TYR A 28 12.22 -30.41 8.15
N ARG A 29 10.95 -30.56 7.73
CA ARG A 29 10.25 -29.55 6.93
C ARG A 29 10.15 -28.21 7.66
N ARG A 30 9.80 -28.23 8.97
CA ARG A 30 9.77 -27.01 9.80
C ARG A 30 11.14 -26.35 9.86
N LYS A 31 12.23 -27.13 9.98
CA LYS A 31 13.59 -26.59 9.94
C LYS A 31 13.88 -25.88 8.62
N LEU A 32 13.60 -26.54 7.48
CA LEU A 32 13.80 -25.94 6.16
C LEU A 32 13.00 -24.64 5.98
N PHE A 33 11.73 -24.62 6.42
CA PHE A 33 10.91 -23.41 6.36
C PHE A 33 11.47 -22.28 7.23
N ASN A 34 11.95 -22.61 8.44
CA ASN A 34 12.55 -21.62 9.32
C ASN A 34 13.85 -21.08 8.72
N ASP A 35 14.70 -21.94 8.15
CA ASP A 35 15.95 -21.55 7.50
C ASP A 35 15.68 -20.65 6.29
N LEU A 36 14.71 -21.02 5.44
CA LEU A 36 14.27 -20.21 4.31
C LEU A 36 13.72 -18.85 4.78
N ARG A 37 12.87 -18.85 5.81
CA ARG A 37 12.31 -17.62 6.38
C ARG A 37 13.39 -16.70 6.94
N GLN A 38 14.41 -17.25 7.60
CA GLN A 38 15.53 -16.48 8.12
C GLN A 38 16.38 -15.87 7.00
N ARG A 39 16.74 -16.67 5.99
CA ARG A 39 17.50 -16.18 4.81
C ARG A 39 16.74 -15.11 4.06
N PHE A 40 15.47 -15.38 3.74
CA PHE A 40 14.59 -14.41 3.10
C PHE A 40 14.49 -13.12 3.92
N ARG A 41 14.26 -13.23 5.23
CA ARG A 41 14.18 -12.04 6.10
C ARG A 41 15.48 -11.24 6.11
N ARG A 42 16.64 -11.90 6.09
CA ARG A 42 17.93 -11.23 6.12
C ARG A 42 18.23 -10.52 4.80
N GLU A 43 18.09 -11.24 3.69
CA GLU A 43 18.52 -10.77 2.36
C GLU A 43 17.46 -9.86 1.73
N TYR A 44 16.19 -10.30 1.71
CA TYR A 44 15.11 -9.54 1.07
C TYR A 44 14.76 -8.26 1.83
N LEU A 45 14.72 -8.27 3.17
CA LEU A 45 14.40 -7.04 3.91
C LEU A 45 15.53 -6.02 3.80
N SER A 46 16.80 -6.43 3.70
CA SER A 46 17.89 -5.47 3.47
C SER A 46 17.74 -4.75 2.13
N GLU A 47 17.38 -5.47 1.07
CA GLU A 47 17.10 -4.89 -0.24
C GLU A 47 15.85 -4.00 -0.23
N LEU A 48 14.80 -4.41 0.50
CA LEU A 48 13.56 -3.65 0.60
C LEU A 48 13.76 -2.31 1.34
N ILE A 49 14.57 -2.29 2.40
CA ILE A 49 14.90 -1.07 3.14
C ILE A 49 15.65 -0.09 2.25
N GLN A 50 16.59 -0.58 1.43
CA GLN A 50 17.35 0.27 0.49
C GLN A 50 16.41 0.98 -0.50
N LYS A 51 15.45 0.26 -1.10
CA LYS A 51 14.44 0.87 -1.98
C LYS A 51 13.50 1.83 -1.27
N SER A 52 13.14 1.57 -0.01
CA SER A 52 12.29 2.50 0.76
C SER A 52 12.98 3.83 1.12
N ASN A 53 14.31 3.87 1.09
CA ASN A 53 15.12 5.07 1.30
C ASN A 53 15.37 5.86 0.01
N GLU A 54 14.99 5.34 -1.16
CA GLU A 54 14.81 6.14 -2.37
C GLU A 54 13.61 7.04 -2.10
N LYS A 55 13.92 8.17 -1.46
CA LYS A 55 13.00 9.16 -0.91
C LYS A 55 11.83 9.33 -1.87
N LEU A 56 10.63 9.37 -1.28
CA LEU A 56 9.43 9.99 -1.85
C LEU A 56 9.81 11.37 -2.41
N SER A 57 10.35 11.39 -3.62
CA SER A 57 10.85 12.60 -4.29
C SER A 57 9.68 13.51 -4.71
N ARG A 58 8.48 12.94 -4.66
CA ARG A 58 7.24 13.65 -4.93
C ARG A 58 6.86 14.51 -3.74
N ALA A 59 6.73 15.81 -4.00
CA ALA A 59 6.12 16.74 -3.07
C ALA A 59 4.62 16.42 -2.93
N PRO A 60 4.05 16.48 -1.71
CA PRO A 60 2.62 16.29 -1.51
C PRO A 60 1.83 17.38 -2.24
N GLU A 61 0.72 17.00 -2.87
CA GLU A 61 -0.15 17.90 -3.61
C GLU A 61 -1.46 18.15 -2.85
N VAL A 62 -2.04 19.34 -3.03
CA VAL A 62 -3.37 19.64 -2.49
C VAL A 62 -4.40 18.74 -3.17
N GLY A 63 -5.29 18.13 -2.39
CA GLY A 63 -6.33 17.23 -2.89
C GLY A 63 -5.97 15.75 -2.86
N GLU A 64 -4.72 15.39 -2.58
CA GLU A 64 -4.26 14.00 -2.53
C GLU A 64 -4.78 13.27 -1.27
N ILE A 65 -5.02 11.96 -1.40
CA ILE A 65 -5.42 11.09 -0.30
C ILE A 65 -4.17 10.45 0.31
N VAL A 66 -4.03 10.58 1.62
CA VAL A 66 -2.85 10.20 2.38
C VAL A 66 -3.22 9.45 3.67
N LEU A 67 -2.29 8.64 4.17
CA LEU A 67 -2.37 8.04 5.50
C LEU A 67 -1.63 8.91 6.52
N ILE A 68 -2.22 9.04 7.70
CA ILE A 68 -1.63 9.76 8.83
C ILE A 68 -0.91 8.77 9.74
N GLY A 69 0.40 8.95 9.90
CA GLY A 69 1.20 8.21 10.87
C GLY A 69 0.80 8.53 12.31
N ASP A 70 0.34 7.51 13.04
CA ASP A 70 0.08 7.55 14.47
C ASP A 70 0.93 6.47 15.16
N ASP A 71 1.77 6.89 16.10
CA ASP A 71 2.70 6.00 16.80
C ASP A 71 1.96 5.03 17.76
N ASN A 72 0.74 5.40 18.17
CA ASN A 72 -0.09 4.57 19.07
C ASN A 72 -0.81 3.44 18.35
N LYS A 73 -0.90 3.50 17.01
CA LYS A 73 -1.67 2.56 16.20
C LYS A 73 -0.74 1.81 15.26
N LYS A 74 -1.04 0.53 15.03
CA LYS A 74 -0.40 -0.23 13.96
C LYS A 74 -0.68 0.47 12.63
N ARG A 75 0.26 0.38 11.68
CA ARG A 75 0.16 0.98 10.34
C ARG A 75 -1.16 0.67 9.62
N LEU A 76 -1.70 -0.53 9.82
CA LEU A 76 -2.98 -0.97 9.25
C LEU A 76 -4.19 -0.14 9.71
N PHE A 77 -4.08 0.50 10.88
CA PHE A 77 -5.14 1.31 11.49
C PHE A 77 -4.81 2.82 11.45
N TRP A 78 -3.84 3.22 10.63
CA TRP A 78 -3.58 4.62 10.39
C TRP A 78 -4.77 5.26 9.67
N PRO A 79 -5.29 6.40 10.18
CA PRO A 79 -6.44 7.04 9.57
C PRO A 79 -6.07 7.63 8.21
N MET A 80 -7.01 7.55 7.28
CA MET A 80 -6.91 8.15 5.96
C MET A 80 -7.44 9.59 5.99
N ALA A 81 -6.80 10.48 5.24
CA ALA A 81 -7.19 11.88 5.16
C ALA A 81 -6.88 12.47 3.78
N LYS A 82 -7.55 13.58 3.45
CA LYS A 82 -7.30 14.37 2.23
C LYS A 82 -6.49 15.62 2.56
N ILE A 83 -5.47 15.94 1.78
CA ILE A 83 -4.71 17.19 1.93
C ILE A 83 -5.60 18.37 1.50
N ILE A 84 -5.85 19.30 2.42
CA ILE A 84 -6.60 20.54 2.15
C ILE A 84 -5.63 21.67 1.79
N GLU A 85 -4.51 21.78 2.50
CA GLU A 85 -3.63 22.93 2.43
C GLU A 85 -2.20 22.52 2.78
N LEU A 86 -1.23 23.10 2.08
CA LEU A 86 0.20 22.92 2.30
C LEU A 86 0.74 24.19 2.96
N ILE A 87 1.41 24.04 4.11
CA ILE A 87 1.95 25.19 4.86
C ILE A 87 3.49 25.21 4.67
N PRO A 88 4.00 26.11 3.83
CA PRO A 88 5.44 26.30 3.68
C PRO A 88 6.04 27.02 4.89
N GLY A 89 7.29 26.70 5.20
CA GLY A 89 8.08 27.51 6.13
C GLY A 89 8.67 28.76 5.47
N ARG A 90 9.48 29.51 6.22
CA ARG A 90 10.17 30.71 5.73
C ARG A 90 11.07 30.44 4.51
N ASP A 91 11.61 29.23 4.41
CA ASP A 91 12.50 28.81 3.33
C ASP A 91 11.74 28.30 2.08
N GLY A 92 10.41 28.48 2.02
CA GLY A 92 9.55 27.98 0.94
C GLY A 92 9.31 26.46 0.95
N LYS A 93 10.00 25.70 1.79
CA LYS A 93 9.81 24.24 1.91
C LYS A 93 8.56 23.89 2.71
N ILE A 94 7.74 22.97 2.20
CA ILE A 94 6.55 22.44 2.87
C ILE A 94 6.99 21.61 4.08
N ARG A 95 6.60 22.03 5.28
CA ARG A 95 6.91 21.31 6.54
C ARG A 95 5.68 20.70 7.18
N THR A 96 4.54 21.36 7.04
CA THR A 96 3.27 20.98 7.67
C THR A 96 2.17 20.95 6.64
N VAL A 97 1.26 20.00 6.78
CA VAL A 97 0.07 19.87 5.95
C VAL A 97 -1.19 19.84 6.81
N LYS A 98 -2.24 20.44 6.28
CA LYS A 98 -3.57 20.46 6.87
C LYS A 98 -4.42 19.40 6.19
N LEU A 99 -4.94 18.49 6.99
CA LEU A 99 -5.56 17.26 6.53
C LEU A 99 -7.03 17.20 6.96
N LYS A 100 -7.92 16.82 6.05
CA LYS A 100 -9.32 16.51 6.34
C LYS A 100 -9.46 15.02 6.67
N THR A 101 -9.75 14.71 7.90
CA THR A 101 -10.13 13.36 8.37
C THR A 101 -11.65 13.29 8.51
N GLN A 102 -12.21 12.09 8.66
CA GLN A 102 -13.65 11.88 8.93
C GLN A 102 -14.13 12.67 10.16
N HIS A 103 -13.29 12.78 11.19
CA HIS A 103 -13.62 13.42 12.46
C HIS A 103 -13.30 14.92 12.51
N GLY A 104 -12.70 15.49 11.46
CA GLY A 104 -12.34 16.90 11.42
C GLY A 104 -10.99 17.18 10.77
N THR A 105 -10.47 18.39 11.00
CA THR A 105 -9.22 18.87 10.39
C THR A 105 -8.05 18.72 11.36
N VAL A 106 -6.93 18.16 10.88
CA VAL A 106 -5.73 17.91 11.70
C VAL A 106 -4.50 18.48 10.98
N LEU A 107 -3.58 19.06 11.76
CA LEU A 107 -2.27 19.49 11.28
C LEU A 107 -1.21 18.41 11.59
N ARG A 108 -0.45 18.02 10.56
CA ARG A 108 0.63 17.05 10.70
C ARG A 108 1.87 17.47 9.90
N PRO A 109 3.08 17.20 10.42
CA PRO A 109 4.30 17.35 9.64
C PRO A 109 4.28 16.41 8.43
N VAL A 110 4.86 16.84 7.31
CA VAL A 110 4.95 16.03 6.07
C VAL A 110 5.58 14.66 6.32
N GLN A 111 6.53 14.57 7.25
CA GLN A 111 7.20 13.32 7.63
C GLN A 111 6.27 12.24 8.19
N ARG A 112 5.12 12.63 8.75
CA ARG A 112 4.11 11.72 9.31
C ARG A 112 2.94 11.49 8.34
N VAL A 113 3.11 11.86 7.07
CA VAL A 113 2.08 11.76 6.05
C VAL A 113 2.61 10.88 4.93
N TYR A 114 1.84 9.83 4.61
CA TYR A 114 2.23 8.83 3.64
C TYR A 114 1.25 8.86 2.47
N PRO A 115 1.68 9.25 1.26
CA PRO A 115 0.80 9.27 0.10
C PRO A 115 0.35 7.86 -0.28
N LEU A 116 -0.91 7.74 -0.70
CA LEU A 116 -1.39 6.53 -1.36
C LEU A 116 -1.08 6.65 -2.85
N GLU A 117 -0.66 5.57 -3.52
CA GLU A 117 -0.35 5.55 -4.96
C GLU A 117 -1.63 5.61 -5.82
N ILE A 118 -2.53 6.54 -5.51
CA ILE A 118 -3.83 6.71 -6.13
C ILE A 118 -3.84 8.09 -6.78
N ARG A 119 -3.75 8.11 -8.12
CA ARG A 119 -3.87 9.33 -8.90
C ARG A 119 -5.24 9.34 -9.56
N THR A 120 -6.07 10.29 -9.21
CA THR A 120 -7.22 10.64 -10.04
C THR A 120 -6.67 11.48 -11.18
N ASN A 121 -6.49 10.89 -12.36
CA ASN A 121 -6.32 11.69 -13.55
C ASN A 121 -7.68 12.33 -13.80
N GLU A 122 -7.77 13.65 -13.61
CA GLU A 122 -8.97 14.48 -13.76
C GLU A 122 -9.40 14.56 -15.24
N ASN A 123 -9.56 13.42 -15.93
CA ASN A 123 -10.14 13.31 -17.27
C ASN A 123 -11.28 12.28 -17.25
N CYS A 124 -12.15 12.33 -16.24
CA CYS A 124 -13.45 11.66 -16.30
C CYS A 124 -14.54 12.66 -15.96
N VAL A 125 -15.09 13.19 -17.05
CA VAL A 125 -16.20 14.13 -17.12
C VAL A 125 -17.40 13.59 -16.33
N THR A 126 -17.93 14.38 -15.41
CA THR A 126 -19.33 14.26 -14.98
C THR A 126 -20.12 15.31 -15.75
N GLU A 127 -20.70 14.91 -16.88
CA GLU A 127 -21.81 15.65 -17.48
C GLU A 127 -23.04 15.40 -16.61
N GLU A 128 -23.46 16.41 -15.85
CA GLU A 128 -24.88 16.64 -15.58
C GLU A 128 -25.19 18.13 -15.80
N VAL A 129 -26.36 18.38 -16.38
CA VAL A 129 -26.69 19.49 -17.28
C VAL A 129 -27.43 20.63 -16.58
N ALA A 130 -27.25 21.85 -17.11
CA ALA A 130 -28.14 23.03 -17.11
C ALA A 130 -27.78 24.24 -16.22
N GLY A 131 -27.44 25.36 -16.88
CA GLY A 131 -27.56 26.73 -16.32
C GLY A 131 -26.50 27.71 -16.86
N GLU A 132 -26.81 28.39 -17.96
CA GLU A 132 -25.97 29.33 -18.72
C GLU A 132 -25.45 30.55 -17.92
N GLY A 133 -24.29 31.08 -18.31
CA GLY A 133 -23.79 32.35 -17.74
C GLY A 133 -22.37 32.82 -18.09
N ASN A 134 -22.04 32.87 -19.39
CA ASN A 134 -21.13 33.84 -20.07
C ASN A 134 -19.62 33.99 -19.73
N GLN A 135 -18.81 33.94 -20.81
CA GLN A 135 -17.46 34.51 -21.10
C GLN A 135 -16.56 34.98 -19.93
N ILE A 136 -15.27 34.60 -19.86
CA ILE A 136 -14.18 35.28 -20.61
C ILE A 136 -13.02 34.29 -20.89
N ARG A 137 -12.60 34.28 -22.15
CA ARG A 137 -11.40 33.63 -22.69
C ARG A 137 -10.14 34.30 -22.16
N LYS A 138 -9.14 33.51 -21.71
CA LYS A 138 -7.74 33.73 -22.07
C LYS A 138 -7.03 32.38 -22.16
N GLY A 139 -6.68 31.98 -23.38
CA GLY A 139 -5.71 30.92 -23.59
C GLY A 139 -4.30 31.44 -23.31
N VAL A 140 -3.42 30.54 -22.88
CA VAL A 140 -2.07 30.42 -23.41
C VAL A 140 -1.73 28.93 -23.41
N GLN A 141 -1.74 28.38 -24.61
CA GLN A 141 -1.04 27.16 -24.98
C GLN A 141 0.46 27.49 -24.94
N MET A 142 1.29 26.63 -24.35
CA MET A 142 2.51 26.17 -25.04
C MET A 142 3.01 24.87 -24.39
N SER A 143 2.86 23.82 -25.18
CA SER A 143 3.65 22.60 -25.15
C SER A 143 5.13 22.93 -25.23
N CYS A 144 5.94 22.31 -24.38
CA CYS A 144 7.33 21.97 -24.70
C CYS A 144 7.53 20.47 -24.47
N GLN A 145 7.40 19.75 -25.57
CA GLN A 145 7.96 18.43 -25.78
C GLN A 145 9.50 18.46 -25.66
N HIS A 146 10.04 17.35 -25.13
CA HIS A 146 11.39 16.78 -25.30
C HIS A 146 12.61 17.58 -24.80
N LEU A 147 13.36 16.99 -23.87
CA LEU A 147 14.67 16.42 -24.25
C LEU A 147 15.13 15.36 -23.25
N ILE A 148 15.37 14.18 -23.82
CA ILE A 148 16.24 13.12 -23.31
C ILE A 148 17.65 13.68 -23.21
N MET A 149 18.28 13.53 -22.05
CA MET A 149 19.67 13.10 -21.89
C MET A 149 19.76 12.34 -20.56
#